data_AF-F3PVP0-F1
#
_entry.id   AF-F3PVP0-F1
#
_cell.length_a   1.000
_cell.length_b   1.000
_cell.length_c   1.000
_cell.angle_alpha   90.00
_cell.angle_beta   90.00
_cell.angle_gamma   90.00
#
_symmetry.space_group_name_H-M   'P 1'
#
loop_
_entity.id
_entity.type
_entity.pdbx_description
1 polymer ?
#
loop_
_entity_poly.entity_id
_entity_poly.type
_entity_poly.pdbx_seq_one_letter_code
_entity_poly.pdbx_strand_id
1 'polypeptide(L)'
;MMNQSNPFRHLAVAAFACLMAASCSDVTDDSITLPDGKYPMTFTASVDGLAAPNPASRATTDVNGQTSWQENDPVAISMDGGANHKVYKISDAGIGEMIADGEPLYWSKQQENLAAWHPVSCTIGSNTGSGEVSITDQRSGFGTLENILHAPARDYTYSNGGSVACTFRHALAKVKVALKK
;
A
#
# COMPACT_ATOMS: atom_id res chain seq x y z
N MET A 1 27.39 -80.61 -18.37
CA MET A 1 26.81 -80.48 -17.02
C MET A 1 27.33 -79.19 -16.39
N MET A 2 26.41 -78.27 -16.09
CA MET A 2 26.31 -77.42 -14.88
C MET A 2 27.32 -77.81 -13.78
N ASN A 3 27.91 -76.94 -12.97
CA ASN A 3 27.76 -75.52 -12.64
C ASN A 3 28.92 -75.24 -11.66
N GLN A 4 29.57 -74.08 -11.68
CA GLN A 4 30.37 -73.64 -10.53
C GLN A 4 29.80 -72.36 -9.96
N SER A 5 29.29 -72.51 -8.75
CA SER A 5 28.71 -71.54 -7.83
C SER A 5 29.76 -70.60 -7.23
N ASN A 6 29.63 -69.28 -7.48
CA ASN A 6 29.26 -68.20 -6.55
C ASN A 6 29.69 -68.29 -5.04
N PRO A 7 29.63 -67.19 -4.24
CA PRO A 7 30.22 -65.84 -4.36
C PRO A 7 30.56 -65.23 -2.96
N PHE A 8 31.79 -64.95 -2.54
CA PHE A 8 31.97 -64.30 -1.22
C PHE A 8 33.06 -63.21 -1.19
N ARG A 9 32.56 -61.96 -1.12
CA ARG A 9 32.93 -60.87 -0.20
C ARG A 9 34.43 -60.60 0.02
N HIS A 10 34.90 -59.39 -0.30
CA HIS A 10 35.60 -58.51 0.66
C HIS A 10 35.80 -57.09 0.06
N LEU A 11 35.00 -56.17 0.62
CA LEU A 11 35.26 -54.76 0.94
C LEU A 11 36.63 -54.16 0.54
N ALA A 12 36.65 -53.17 -0.35
CA ALA A 12 37.66 -52.10 -0.34
C ALA A 12 37.11 -50.81 -0.97
N VAL A 13 37.28 -49.73 -0.23
CA VAL A 13 36.74 -48.38 -0.41
C VAL A 13 37.45 -47.64 -1.56
N ALA A 14 36.70 -46.94 -2.40
CA ALA A 14 37.22 -45.82 -3.19
C ALA A 14 36.13 -44.76 -3.37
N ALA A 15 36.28 -43.67 -2.62
CA ALA A 15 35.50 -42.45 -2.77
C ALA A 15 35.95 -41.71 -4.03
N PHE A 16 35.01 -41.35 -4.91
CA PHE A 16 35.19 -40.26 -5.86
C PHE A 16 33.94 -39.39 -5.88
N ALA A 17 34.20 -38.12 -5.62
CA ALA A 17 33.24 -37.05 -5.46
C ALA A 17 32.82 -36.44 -6.82
N CYS A 18 31.71 -35.72 -6.78
CA CYS A 18 31.32 -34.61 -7.65
C CYS A 18 30.93 -34.95 -9.10
N LEU A 19 29.62 -35.04 -9.35
CA LEU A 19 29.03 -34.34 -10.50
C LEU A 19 27.78 -33.59 -10.04
N MET A 20 27.92 -32.27 -10.11
CA MET A 20 26.92 -31.25 -9.85
C MET A 20 25.73 -31.49 -10.79
N ALA A 21 24.55 -31.77 -10.24
CA ALA A 21 23.33 -31.50 -10.96
C ALA A 21 23.21 -29.97 -11.02
N ALA A 22 23.52 -29.39 -12.18
CA ALA A 22 23.24 -28.01 -12.48
C ALA A 22 21.72 -27.82 -12.34
N SER A 23 21.28 -27.23 -11.23
CA SER A 23 19.99 -26.57 -11.22
C SER A 23 20.12 -25.46 -12.26
N CYS A 24 19.41 -25.58 -13.38
CA CYS A 24 19.12 -24.44 -14.23
C CYS A 24 18.32 -23.45 -13.38
N SER A 25 19.02 -22.64 -12.59
CA SER A 25 18.56 -21.30 -12.29
C SER A 25 18.66 -20.58 -13.62
N ASP A 26 17.53 -20.44 -14.31
CA ASP A 26 17.39 -19.41 -15.32
C ASP A 26 17.48 -18.08 -14.57
N VAL A 27 18.71 -17.64 -14.33
CA VAL A 27 19.01 -16.28 -13.89
C VAL A 27 18.98 -15.44 -15.15
N THR A 28 17.79 -15.25 -15.70
CA THR A 28 17.46 -13.92 -16.18
C THR A 28 17.39 -13.07 -14.93
N ASP A 29 18.43 -12.26 -14.72
CA ASP A 29 18.50 -11.18 -13.74
C ASP A 29 17.41 -10.15 -14.06
N ASP A 30 16.15 -10.56 -13.87
CA ASP A 30 15.02 -9.67 -13.91
C ASP A 30 14.93 -9.08 -12.51
N SER A 31 15.57 -7.93 -12.34
CA SER A 31 15.42 -7.01 -11.18
C SER A 31 13.97 -6.59 -10.85
N ILE A 32 12.98 -7.27 -11.45
CA ILE A 32 11.55 -7.06 -11.42
C ILE A 32 10.83 -8.17 -10.62
N THR A 33 11.41 -9.38 -10.51
CA THR A 33 10.76 -10.53 -9.86
C THR A 33 11.04 -10.57 -8.36
N LEU A 34 9.96 -10.67 -7.56
CA LEU A 34 10.06 -10.89 -6.12
C LEU A 34 10.63 -12.30 -5.84
N PRO A 35 11.25 -12.53 -4.65
CA PRO A 35 11.61 -13.87 -4.24
C PRO A 35 10.38 -14.79 -4.13
N ASP A 36 10.58 -16.09 -3.93
CA ASP A 36 9.47 -17.02 -3.74
C ASP A 36 8.72 -16.73 -2.43
N GLY A 37 7.41 -16.48 -2.52
CA GLY A 37 6.56 -16.28 -1.34
C GLY A 37 5.27 -15.52 -1.62
N LYS A 38 4.48 -15.31 -0.56
CA LYS A 38 3.35 -14.36 -0.55
C LYS A 38 3.75 -13.15 0.29
N TYR A 39 3.59 -11.97 -0.29
CA TYR A 39 4.03 -10.71 0.31
C TYR A 39 2.82 -9.79 0.49
N PRO A 40 2.05 -9.91 1.59
CA PRO A 40 0.97 -8.98 1.85
C PRO A 40 1.55 -7.57 2.03
N MET A 41 0.90 -6.57 1.45
CA MET A 41 1.26 -5.17 1.60
C MET A 41 0.75 -4.65 2.95
N THR A 42 1.61 -3.94 3.67
CA THR A 42 1.27 -3.16 4.86
C THR A 42 1.33 -1.67 4.52
N PHE A 43 0.52 -0.86 5.20
CA PHE A 43 0.36 0.55 4.88
C PHE A 43 0.40 1.42 6.13
N THR A 44 0.88 2.65 5.96
CA THR A 44 0.72 3.73 6.95
C THR A 44 0.14 4.97 6.28
N ALA A 45 -0.68 5.73 6.99
CA ALA A 45 -1.27 6.97 6.51
C ALA A 45 -0.72 8.16 7.28
N SER A 46 -0.32 9.19 6.55
CA SER A 46 -0.09 10.52 7.10
C SER A 46 -0.82 11.55 6.27
N VAL A 47 -1.20 12.68 6.86
CA VAL A 47 -1.77 13.80 6.10
C VAL A 47 -0.70 14.90 5.99
N ASP A 48 -0.23 15.11 4.77
CA ASP A 48 0.63 16.22 4.35
C ASP A 48 -0.18 17.52 4.45
N GLY A 49 0.16 18.31 5.46
CA GLY A 49 -0.63 19.46 5.91
C GLY A 49 -0.24 19.97 7.30
N LEU A 50 0.52 19.16 8.05
CA LEU A 50 1.09 19.56 9.33
C LEU A 50 2.50 20.14 9.16
N ALA A 51 2.68 21.34 9.70
CA ALA A 51 3.93 22.08 9.91
C ALA A 51 4.46 22.90 8.70
N ALA A 52 4.02 24.17 8.68
CA ALA A 52 4.81 25.38 8.41
C ALA A 52 4.26 26.28 7.28
N PRO A 53 4.26 27.63 7.44
CA PRO A 53 4.13 28.48 8.62
C PRO A 53 2.75 29.15 8.67
N ASN A 54 2.52 30.08 9.60
CA ASN A 54 1.37 30.98 9.57
C ASN A 54 1.42 31.87 8.30
N PRO A 55 0.37 31.88 7.46
CA PRO A 55 -0.88 31.12 7.57
C PRO A 55 -0.77 29.72 6.96
N ALA A 56 -1.42 28.75 7.61
CA ALA A 56 -1.52 27.38 7.09
C ALA A 56 -2.09 27.38 5.66
N SER A 57 -1.61 26.46 4.82
CA SER A 57 -2.06 26.30 3.43
C SER A 57 -3.53 25.89 3.30
N ARG A 58 -4.17 25.49 4.40
CA ARG A 58 -5.60 25.18 4.49
C ARG A 58 -6.15 25.54 5.86
N ALA A 59 -7.38 26.05 5.92
CA ALA A 59 -8.15 26.10 7.17
C ALA A 59 -8.61 24.67 7.50
N THR A 60 -8.25 24.10 8.66
CA THR A 60 -8.66 22.72 9.01
C THR A 60 -9.70 22.69 10.14
N THR A 61 -9.88 21.51 10.74
CA THR A 61 -10.92 21.09 11.69
C THR A 61 -10.60 21.36 13.16
N ASP A 62 -9.32 21.39 13.57
CA ASP A 62 -8.94 21.69 14.95
C ASP A 62 -8.32 23.10 15.08
N VAL A 63 -8.05 23.53 16.32
CA VAL A 63 -7.46 24.85 16.60
C VAL A 63 -6.06 25.03 16.00
N ASN A 64 -5.44 23.96 15.53
CA ASN A 64 -4.04 23.90 15.10
C ASN A 64 -3.85 23.68 13.60
N GLY A 65 -4.91 23.56 12.80
CA GLY A 65 -4.69 23.32 11.38
C GLY A 65 -4.43 21.84 11.04
N GLN A 66 -4.83 20.89 11.89
CA GLN A 66 -4.53 19.47 11.73
C GLN A 66 -5.75 18.63 11.35
N THR A 67 -5.51 17.67 10.45
CA THR A 67 -6.43 16.56 10.16
C THR A 67 -5.77 15.30 10.69
N SER A 68 -6.38 14.70 11.70
CA SER A 68 -5.88 13.48 12.34
C SER A 68 -6.77 12.31 11.99
N TRP A 69 -6.15 11.16 11.74
CA TRP A 69 -6.87 9.90 11.61
C TRP A 69 -7.52 9.51 12.94
N GLN A 70 -8.63 8.79 12.84
CA GLN A 70 -9.26 8.07 13.94
C GLN A 70 -9.14 6.57 13.71
N GLU A 71 -9.14 5.80 14.79
CA GLU A 71 -9.20 4.35 14.70
C GLU A 71 -10.46 3.93 13.93
N ASN A 72 -10.32 2.94 13.04
CA ASN A 72 -11.33 2.46 12.11
C ASN A 72 -11.69 3.38 10.94
N ASP A 73 -11.01 4.53 10.76
CA ASP A 73 -11.19 5.34 9.55
C ASP A 73 -10.90 4.49 8.30
N PRO A 74 -11.83 4.40 7.34
CA PRO A 74 -11.67 3.55 6.17
C PRO A 74 -10.88 4.27 5.08
N VAL A 75 -9.86 3.60 4.54
CA VAL A 75 -8.98 4.09 3.48
C VAL A 75 -9.06 3.14 2.30
N ALA A 76 -9.28 3.68 1.10
CA ALA A 76 -9.22 2.92 -0.13
C ALA A 76 -7.78 2.92 -0.65
N ILE A 77 -7.26 1.73 -0.99
CA ILE A 77 -5.97 1.56 -1.66
C ILE A 77 -6.19 0.89 -3.02
N SER A 78 -5.67 1.50 -4.08
CA SER A 78 -5.78 1.02 -5.45
C SER A 78 -4.41 0.73 -6.05
N MET A 79 -4.29 -0.39 -6.75
CA MET A 79 -3.12 -0.78 -7.57
C MET A 79 -3.26 -0.37 -9.04
N ASP A 80 -4.43 0.08 -9.46
CA ASP A 80 -4.70 0.53 -10.83
C ASP A 80 -4.85 2.06 -10.94
N GLY A 81 -4.70 2.76 -9.81
CA GLY A 81 -4.93 4.21 -9.71
C GLY A 81 -6.39 4.62 -9.98
N GLY A 82 -7.31 3.67 -10.07
CA GLY A 82 -8.67 3.85 -10.56
C GLY A 82 -9.74 3.39 -9.56
N ALA A 83 -10.91 2.98 -10.06
CA ALA A 83 -12.07 2.68 -9.22
C ALA A 83 -11.93 1.37 -8.41
N ASN A 84 -11.08 0.44 -8.84
CA ASN A 84 -10.87 -0.82 -8.12
C ASN A 84 -9.94 -0.58 -6.94
N HIS A 85 -10.42 -0.91 -5.74
CA HIS A 85 -9.66 -0.72 -4.52
C HIS A 85 -9.95 -1.82 -3.51
N LYS A 86 -9.02 -1.97 -2.57
CA LYS A 86 -9.24 -2.67 -1.31
C LYS A 86 -9.41 -1.65 -0.20
N VAL A 87 -10.22 -1.99 0.80
CA VAL A 87 -10.42 -1.15 1.97
C VAL A 87 -9.47 -1.59 3.06
N TYR A 88 -8.79 -0.62 3.65
CA TYR A 88 -8.00 -0.74 4.85
C TYR A 88 -8.60 0.15 5.93
N LYS A 89 -8.36 -0.16 7.20
CA LYS A 89 -8.80 0.63 8.35
C LYS A 89 -7.58 1.09 9.13
N ILE A 90 -7.61 2.32 9.63
CA ILE A 90 -6.62 2.80 10.58
C ILE A 90 -6.71 1.94 11.85
N SER A 91 -5.64 1.22 12.19
CA SER A 91 -5.52 0.39 13.39
C SER A 91 -4.79 1.11 14.53
N ASP A 92 -3.90 2.05 14.19
CA ASP A 92 -3.26 2.94 15.17
C ASP A 92 -3.26 4.37 14.61
N ALA A 93 -4.09 5.23 15.20
CA ALA A 93 -4.22 6.62 14.80
C ALA A 93 -2.98 7.49 15.10
N GLY A 94 -2.14 7.10 16.06
CA GLY A 94 -0.95 7.84 16.46
C GLY A 94 0.18 7.75 15.44
N ILE A 95 0.29 6.62 14.74
CA ILE A 95 1.30 6.39 13.69
C ILE A 95 0.68 6.16 12.30
N GLY A 96 -0.64 6.15 12.20
CA GLY A 96 -1.40 5.92 10.98
C GLY A 96 -1.29 4.50 10.44
N GLU A 97 -0.97 3.51 11.28
CA GLU A 97 -0.90 2.11 10.85
C GLU A 97 -2.27 1.65 10.36
N MET A 98 -2.26 0.80 9.32
CA MET A 98 -3.48 0.27 8.73
C MET A 98 -3.52 -1.26 8.72
N ILE A 99 -4.72 -1.79 8.85
CA ILE A 99 -5.04 -3.21 8.67
C ILE A 99 -6.06 -3.40 7.55
N ALA A 100 -5.95 -4.49 6.78
CA ALA A 100 -6.91 -4.78 5.71
C ALA A 100 -8.30 -5.09 6.27
N ASP A 101 -9.34 -4.53 5.64
CA ASP A 101 -10.75 -4.87 5.91
C ASP A 101 -11.19 -5.99 4.95
N GLY A 102 -10.66 -7.20 5.19
CA GLY A 102 -10.83 -8.37 4.32
C GLY A 102 -9.50 -8.84 3.73
N GLU A 103 -9.51 -9.31 2.49
CA GLU A 103 -8.30 -9.80 1.82
C GLU A 103 -7.30 -8.65 1.55
N PRO A 104 -6.03 -8.79 1.97
CA PRO A 104 -5.03 -7.77 1.75
C PRO A 104 -4.60 -7.72 0.28
N LEU A 105 -4.01 -6.58 -0.10
CA LEU A 105 -3.21 -6.47 -1.30
C LEU A 105 -1.90 -7.23 -1.13
N TYR A 106 -1.39 -7.78 -2.23
CA TYR A 106 -0.12 -8.49 -2.27
C TYR A 106 0.80 -7.85 -3.30
N TRP A 107 2.09 -7.76 -2.97
CA TRP A 107 3.11 -7.44 -3.95
C TRP A 107 3.15 -8.55 -5.02
N SER A 108 3.02 -8.17 -6.28
CA SER A 108 3.13 -9.10 -7.43
C SER A 108 4.47 -8.96 -8.16
N LYS A 109 5.13 -7.82 -7.99
CA LYS A 109 6.45 -7.48 -8.57
C LYS A 109 7.21 -6.52 -7.65
N GLN A 110 8.49 -6.28 -7.98
CA GLN A 110 9.37 -5.42 -7.20
C GLN A 110 8.85 -3.98 -7.05
N GLN A 111 8.11 -3.47 -8.03
CA GLN A 111 7.58 -2.12 -8.01
C GLN A 111 6.10 -2.10 -8.41
N GLU A 112 5.26 -1.49 -7.58
CA GLU A 112 3.82 -1.38 -7.77
C GLU A 112 3.41 0.09 -7.78
N ASN A 113 2.46 0.45 -8.65
CA ASN A 113 1.90 1.79 -8.68
C ASN A 113 0.65 1.81 -7.79
N LEU A 114 0.66 2.66 -6.76
CA LEU A 114 -0.40 2.68 -5.75
C LEU A 114 -0.97 4.09 -5.59
N ALA A 115 -2.29 4.19 -5.48
CA ALA A 115 -3.01 5.38 -5.08
C ALA A 115 -3.87 5.09 -3.85
N ALA A 116 -4.19 6.13 -3.08
CA ALA A 116 -5.08 5.98 -1.93
C ALA A 116 -6.00 7.19 -1.74
N TRP A 117 -7.17 6.96 -1.15
CA TRP A 117 -8.09 8.06 -0.80
C TRP A 117 -8.97 7.74 0.40
N HIS A 118 -9.52 8.79 0.99
CA HIS A 118 -10.54 8.74 2.02
C HIS A 118 -11.55 9.90 1.79
N PRO A 119 -12.85 9.71 2.04
CA PRO A 119 -13.50 8.45 2.41
C PRO A 119 -13.61 7.48 1.23
N VAL A 120 -13.81 6.19 1.51
CA VAL A 120 -13.92 5.12 0.49
C VAL A 120 -15.09 5.30 -0.48
N SER A 121 -16.11 6.08 -0.10
CA SER A 121 -17.25 6.41 -0.97
C SER A 121 -16.89 7.36 -2.12
N CYS A 122 -15.72 7.99 -2.06
CA CYS A 122 -15.21 8.83 -3.13
C CYS A 122 -14.40 7.98 -4.13
N THR A 123 -14.21 8.48 -5.34
CA THR A 123 -13.17 7.96 -6.25
C THR A 123 -12.43 9.15 -6.79
N ILE A 124 -11.15 9.29 -6.40
CA ILE A 124 -10.34 10.46 -6.77
C ILE A 124 -9.40 10.03 -7.89
N GLY A 125 -9.39 10.75 -9.01
CA GLY A 125 -8.49 10.48 -10.14
C GLY A 125 -9.07 9.57 -11.23
N SER A 126 -10.33 9.15 -11.14
CA SER A 126 -10.98 8.44 -12.25
C SER A 126 -11.46 9.39 -13.35
N ASN A 127 -10.99 9.19 -14.58
CA ASN A 127 -11.51 9.89 -15.77
C ASN A 127 -12.90 9.38 -16.21
N THR A 128 -13.50 8.42 -15.48
CA THR A 128 -14.78 7.80 -15.85
C THR A 128 -16.02 8.53 -15.31
N GLY A 129 -15.86 9.62 -14.56
CA GLY A 129 -16.97 10.41 -14.01
C GLY A 129 -17.72 9.77 -12.83
N SER A 130 -17.35 8.55 -12.42
CA SER A 130 -17.83 7.93 -11.18
C SER A 130 -16.99 8.44 -9.99
N GLY A 131 -17.64 8.96 -8.94
CA GLY A 131 -16.98 9.38 -7.70
C GLY A 131 -16.88 10.90 -7.47
N GLU A 132 -17.65 11.71 -8.20
CA GLU A 132 -17.72 13.16 -7.96
C GLU A 132 -18.23 13.47 -6.55
N VAL A 133 -17.52 14.35 -5.84
CA VAL A 133 -17.92 14.85 -4.53
C VAL A 133 -18.82 16.07 -4.74
N SER A 134 -20.10 15.97 -4.34
CA SER A 134 -21.00 17.12 -4.37
C SER A 134 -20.62 18.14 -3.30
N ILE A 135 -20.36 19.38 -3.72
CA ILE A 135 -20.02 20.52 -2.86
C ILE A 135 -21.15 21.56 -2.77
N THR A 136 -22.34 21.23 -3.27
CA THR A 136 -23.43 22.19 -3.50
C THR A 136 -24.09 22.72 -2.22
N ASP A 137 -24.22 21.90 -1.18
CA ASP A 137 -24.82 22.31 0.10
C ASP A 137 -23.81 22.20 1.24
N GLN A 138 -23.42 23.35 1.79
CA GLN A 138 -22.48 23.48 2.91
C GLN A 138 -23.11 24.26 4.08
N ARG A 139 -24.44 24.40 4.11
CA ARG A 139 -25.16 25.25 5.06
C ARG A 139 -25.08 24.75 6.50
N SER A 140 -25.00 23.43 6.69
CA SER A 140 -24.91 22.77 8.01
C SER A 140 -23.48 22.51 8.47
N GLY A 141 -22.49 23.15 7.83
CA GLY A 141 -21.07 22.86 8.02
C GLY A 141 -20.51 21.97 6.90
N PHE A 142 -19.26 21.53 7.06
CA PHE A 142 -18.50 20.88 6.00
C PHE A 142 -18.52 19.35 6.07
N GLY A 143 -18.80 18.74 7.23
CA GLY A 143 -18.99 17.28 7.36
C GLY A 143 -17.90 16.46 6.67
N THR A 144 -18.30 15.51 5.81
CA THR A 144 -17.37 14.67 5.02
C THR A 144 -16.50 15.47 4.04
N LEU A 145 -16.91 16.67 3.64
CA LEU A 145 -16.13 17.53 2.74
C LEU A 145 -14.84 18.05 3.39
N GLU A 146 -14.74 18.04 4.73
CA GLU A 146 -13.52 18.48 5.43
C GLU A 146 -12.34 17.56 5.15
N ASN A 147 -12.61 16.26 5.03
CA ASN A 147 -11.62 15.20 4.98
C ASN A 147 -11.73 14.38 3.69
N ILE A 148 -12.01 15.03 2.56
CA ILE A 148 -11.72 14.41 1.26
C ILE A 148 -10.21 14.45 1.06
N LEU A 149 -9.58 13.29 1.21
CA LEU A 149 -8.14 13.08 1.23
C LEU A 149 -7.71 12.18 0.09
N HIS A 150 -6.55 12.47 -0.50
CA HIS A 150 -5.97 11.72 -1.59
C HIS A 150 -4.45 11.63 -1.45
N ALA A 151 -3.90 10.43 -1.59
CA ALA A 151 -2.49 10.20 -1.86
C ALA A 151 -2.35 9.83 -3.36
N PRO A 152 -1.65 10.66 -4.16
CA PRO A 152 -1.57 10.46 -5.60
C PRO A 152 -0.85 9.17 -5.98
N ALA A 153 -1.26 8.62 -7.13
CA ALA A 153 -0.63 7.46 -7.75
C ALA A 153 0.88 7.67 -7.87
N ARG A 154 1.65 6.73 -7.30
CA ARG A 154 3.12 6.73 -7.37
C ARG A 154 3.64 5.31 -7.25
N ASP A 155 4.87 5.14 -7.70
CA ASP A 155 5.54 3.85 -7.59
C ASP A 155 6.09 3.64 -6.19
N TYR A 156 5.90 2.43 -5.67
CA TYR A 156 6.48 1.94 -4.44
C TYR A 156 7.28 0.68 -4.71
N THR A 157 8.45 0.58 -4.08
CA THR A 157 9.33 -0.57 -4.22
C THR A 157 9.16 -1.48 -3.02
N TYR A 158 9.03 -2.77 -3.28
CA TYR A 158 9.01 -3.80 -2.25
C TYR A 158 10.27 -3.70 -1.38
N SER A 159 10.07 -3.71 -0.07
CA SER A 159 11.14 -3.87 0.90
C SER A 159 10.66 -4.85 1.96
N ASN A 160 11.51 -5.80 2.33
CA ASN A 160 11.13 -6.84 3.28
C ASN A 160 10.80 -6.22 4.65
N GLY A 161 9.54 -6.34 5.08
CA GLY A 161 9.05 -5.77 6.33
C GLY A 161 8.79 -4.25 6.30
N GLY A 162 8.91 -3.59 5.15
CA GLY A 162 8.62 -2.17 5.01
C GLY A 162 7.15 -1.90 4.68
N SER A 163 6.56 -0.90 5.34
CA SER A 163 5.22 -0.42 5.03
C SER A 163 5.22 0.63 3.92
N VAL A 164 4.20 0.57 3.07
CA VAL A 164 3.90 1.60 2.07
C VAL A 164 3.37 2.84 2.79
N ALA A 165 4.16 3.91 2.79
CA ALA A 165 3.74 5.19 3.37
C ALA A 165 2.84 5.97 2.38
N CYS A 166 1.55 6.00 2.67
CA CYS A 166 0.55 6.79 1.98
C CYS A 166 0.49 8.20 2.58
N THR A 167 0.99 9.18 1.83
CA THR A 167 0.99 10.59 2.23
C THR A 167 -0.18 11.31 1.57
N PHE A 168 -1.23 11.53 2.34
CA PHE A 168 -2.50 12.11 1.90
C PHE A 168 -2.44 13.63 1.89
N ARG A 169 -3.20 14.23 0.98
CA ARG A 169 -3.46 15.67 0.91
C ARG A 169 -4.95 15.90 0.84
N HIS A 170 -5.41 17.05 1.31
CA HIS A 170 -6.78 17.46 1.06
C HIS A 170 -7.02 17.71 -0.43
N ALA A 171 -8.06 17.07 -0.97
CA ALA A 171 -8.48 17.26 -2.36
C ALA A 171 -9.31 18.55 -2.55
N LEU A 172 -9.89 19.08 -1.47
CA LEU A 172 -10.74 20.28 -1.49
C LEU A 172 -10.10 21.46 -0.74
N ALA A 173 -10.25 22.66 -1.31
CA ALA A 173 -9.93 23.91 -0.63
C ALA A 173 -11.05 24.31 0.34
N LYS A 174 -10.69 24.94 1.47
CA LYS A 174 -11.65 25.50 2.45
C LYS A 174 -11.50 27.01 2.50
N VAL A 175 -12.61 27.74 2.31
CA VAL A 175 -12.65 29.20 2.37
C VAL A 175 -13.44 29.63 3.61
N LYS A 176 -12.83 30.47 4.46
CA LYS A 176 -13.49 31.08 5.62
C LYS A 176 -13.60 32.58 5.42
N VAL A 177 -14.83 33.09 5.38
CA VAL A 177 -15.12 34.52 5.18
C VAL A 177 -15.62 35.13 6.48
N ALA A 178 -14.99 36.22 6.92
CA ALA A 178 -15.46 37.04 8.03
C ALA A 178 -15.91 38.39 7.49
N LEU A 179 -17.22 38.67 7.56
CA LEU A 179 -17.77 39.96 7.17
C LEU A 179 -17.55 40.97 8.29
N LYS A 180 -17.05 42.16 7.94
CA LYS A 180 -16.91 43.30 8.86
C LYS A 180 -17.85 44.41 8.41
N LYS A 181 -18.42 45.12 9.38
CA LYS A 181 -19.28 46.29 9.18
C LYS A 181 -18.42 47.53 8.91
#